data_AF-A0A1G2Z8N0-F1
#
_entry.id   AF-A0A1G2Z8N0-F1
#
_cell.length_a   1.000
_cell.length_b   1.000
_cell.length_c   1.000
_cell.angle_alpha   90.00
_cell.angle_beta   90.00
_cell.angle_gamma   90.00
#
_symmetry.space_group_name_H-M   'P 1'
#
loop_
_entity.id
_entity.type
_entity.pdbx_description
1 polymer ?
#
loop_
_entity_poly.entity_id
_entity_poly.type
_entity_poly.pdbx_seq_one_letter_code
_entity_poly.pdbx_strand_id
1 'polypeptide(L)'
;MRNGFVSVFVAVVASLAWFVQAGVAADNRASEKPQLCVGNYQTEEQAKEQLARFAGMYSNAAEWRQRAQRIREGILRGAELSPLPKKCPLNPIVHSKREYAGYSVENVGFESLPGVFVTGSLYRPTKGTGPFPAILCPHGHWSSADDYGRFRPDMQKRCATFARMGAMVFAYDMVGYGDWADAGWEHRCPQVLKLQLWDSIRAVDYLTSRPDVDPKRIAITGASGGGTQSFMLVAVDDRIAVSIPVVMVSAHFFGGCVCESGMPIHKSKSHETNNVEIAAAAAPRPMLIVSDGKDWTKNVPDVEYPYLRNVYQLFGAADKVEYVHLPNEGHDYGRSKRVAAYKFLAKHLGLSLADVIDGNGSIDEDSVVIEDKSKLLVFGPVHPRPANAVDPKSTELPWN
;
A
#
# COMPACT_ATOMS: atom_id res chain seq x y z
N MET A 1 -67.55 10.15 -62.58
CA MET A 1 -66.41 11.10 -62.45
C MET A 1 -65.13 10.28 -62.45
N ARG A 2 -64.26 10.57 -63.42
CA ARG A 2 -63.16 9.70 -63.91
C ARG A 2 -61.84 9.99 -63.21
N ASN A 3 -61.12 8.91 -62.94
CA ASN A 3 -59.66 8.62 -63.01
C ASN A 3 -58.66 9.79 -63.11
N GLY A 4 -57.59 9.71 -62.29
CA GLY A 4 -56.32 10.39 -62.52
C GLY A 4 -55.14 9.45 -62.21
N PHE A 5 -54.43 9.07 -63.26
CA PHE A 5 -53.21 8.25 -63.29
C PHE A 5 -52.05 8.87 -62.51
N VAL A 6 -51.18 8.04 -61.92
CA VAL A 6 -49.77 8.43 -61.69
C VAL A 6 -48.87 7.37 -62.32
N SER A 7 -48.01 7.86 -63.21
CA SER A 7 -47.15 7.11 -64.11
C SER A 7 -45.91 6.59 -63.41
N VAL A 8 -45.49 5.39 -63.83
CA VAL A 8 -44.18 4.79 -63.56
C VAL A 8 -43.09 5.59 -64.28
N PHE A 9 -42.00 5.89 -63.58
CA PHE A 9 -40.71 6.20 -64.20
C PHE A 9 -39.64 5.33 -63.54
N VAL A 10 -39.07 4.42 -64.34
CA VAL A 10 -37.89 3.62 -64.03
C VAL A 10 -36.68 4.49 -64.35
N ALA A 11 -35.84 4.76 -63.36
CA ALA A 11 -34.52 5.34 -63.56
C ALA A 11 -33.47 4.38 -62.97
N VAL A 12 -32.74 3.74 -63.88
CA VAL A 12 -31.53 2.98 -63.60
C VAL A 12 -30.44 3.96 -63.21
N VAL A 13 -29.87 3.83 -62.01
CA VAL A 13 -28.62 4.52 -61.65
C VAL A 13 -27.64 3.48 -61.10
N ALA A 14 -26.53 3.38 -61.81
CA ALA A 14 -25.46 2.42 -61.62
C ALA A 14 -24.78 2.57 -60.25
N SER A 15 -24.54 1.43 -59.62
CA SER A 15 -23.74 1.24 -58.42
C SER A 15 -22.27 1.58 -58.66
N LEU A 16 -21.75 2.58 -57.95
CA LEU A 16 -20.31 2.81 -57.77
C LEU A 16 -19.98 2.62 -56.29
N ALA A 17 -19.52 1.42 -55.96
CA ALA A 17 -19.01 1.09 -54.63
C ALA A 17 -17.64 1.77 -54.45
N TRP A 18 -17.55 2.74 -53.55
CA TRP A 18 -16.28 3.26 -53.05
C TRP A 18 -15.81 2.38 -51.90
N PHE A 19 -14.86 1.50 -52.18
CA PHE A 19 -14.08 0.84 -51.14
C PHE A 19 -13.14 1.88 -50.52
N VAL A 20 -13.48 2.37 -49.32
CA VAL A 20 -12.49 3.03 -48.46
C VAL A 20 -11.70 1.91 -47.79
N GLN A 21 -10.52 1.60 -48.35
CA GLN A 21 -9.49 0.87 -47.62
C GLN A 21 -9.04 1.77 -46.46
N ALA A 22 -9.62 1.55 -45.28
CA ALA A 22 -9.01 2.00 -44.03
C ALA A 22 -7.70 1.23 -43.88
N GLY A 23 -6.60 1.82 -44.32
CA GLY A 23 -5.27 1.36 -43.99
C GLY A 23 -5.16 1.32 -42.47
N VAL A 24 -5.10 0.12 -41.90
CA VAL A 24 -4.65 -0.07 -40.53
C VAL A 24 -3.22 0.40 -40.53
N ALA A 25 -2.97 1.62 -40.03
CA ALA A 25 -1.63 2.05 -39.71
C ALA A 25 -1.10 1.04 -38.70
N ALA A 26 -0.18 0.19 -39.15
CA ALA A 26 0.58 -0.67 -38.25
C ALA A 26 1.25 0.26 -37.23
N ASP A 27 0.80 0.14 -35.99
CA ASP A 27 1.33 0.88 -34.86
C ASP A 27 2.76 0.38 -34.64
N ASN A 28 3.72 1.04 -35.30
CA ASN A 28 5.15 0.83 -35.14
C ASN A 28 5.58 1.35 -33.75
N ARG A 29 5.04 0.75 -32.68
CA ARG A 29 5.64 0.83 -31.34
C ARG A 29 6.81 -0.14 -31.32
N ALA A 30 7.96 0.30 -31.82
CA ALA A 30 9.21 -0.23 -31.33
C ALA A 30 9.16 -0.11 -29.79
N SER A 31 9.20 -1.25 -29.09
CA SER A 31 9.04 -1.33 -27.64
C SER A 31 10.27 -0.72 -26.96
N GLU A 32 10.25 0.59 -26.76
CA GLU A 32 11.21 1.26 -25.88
C GLU A 32 11.12 0.65 -24.47
N LYS A 33 12.28 0.34 -23.88
CA LYS A 33 12.35 -0.25 -22.54
C LYS A 33 11.65 0.66 -21.52
N PRO A 34 10.88 0.10 -20.56
CA PRO A 34 10.23 0.88 -19.53
C PRO A 34 11.25 1.70 -18.71
N GLN A 35 10.94 2.96 -18.42
CA GLN A 35 11.82 3.84 -17.66
C GLN A 35 11.64 3.58 -16.16
N LEU A 36 12.51 2.75 -15.60
CA LEU A 36 12.50 2.43 -14.16
C LEU A 36 13.32 3.46 -13.36
N CYS A 37 12.78 3.86 -12.21
CA CYS A 37 13.46 4.69 -11.23
C CYS A 37 13.87 3.82 -10.04
N VAL A 38 15.09 3.25 -10.03
CA VAL A 38 15.51 2.23 -9.06
C VAL A 38 16.56 2.76 -8.09
N GLY A 39 16.41 2.43 -6.80
CA GLY A 39 17.39 2.73 -5.77
C GLY A 39 17.68 4.24 -5.69
N ASN A 40 18.96 4.61 -5.59
CA ASN A 40 19.43 5.99 -5.65
C ASN A 40 19.37 6.53 -7.09
N TYR A 41 18.16 6.64 -7.63
CA TYR A 41 17.93 6.96 -9.05
C TYR A 41 18.44 8.35 -9.44
N GLN A 42 18.40 9.30 -8.51
CA GLN A 42 18.87 10.67 -8.70
C GLN A 42 19.62 11.17 -7.46
N THR A 43 20.42 12.22 -7.61
CA THR A 43 21.12 12.84 -6.49
C THR A 43 20.16 13.62 -5.59
N GLU A 44 20.59 13.93 -4.37
CA GLU A 44 19.80 14.73 -3.43
C GLU A 44 19.51 16.14 -3.99
N GLU A 45 20.44 16.74 -4.73
CA GLU A 45 20.24 18.04 -5.39
C GLU A 45 19.23 17.94 -6.56
N GLN A 46 19.35 16.93 -7.42
CA GLN A 46 18.37 16.67 -8.48
C GLN A 46 16.97 16.43 -7.91
N ALA A 47 16.88 15.78 -6.75
CA ALA A 47 15.63 15.55 -6.06
C ALA A 47 15.00 16.85 -5.54
N LYS A 48 15.80 17.77 -4.98
CA LYS A 48 15.32 19.12 -4.59
C LYS A 48 14.81 19.90 -5.80
N GLU A 49 15.57 19.90 -6.91
CA GLU A 49 15.16 20.56 -8.16
C GLU A 49 13.87 19.97 -8.72
N GLN A 50 13.73 18.64 -8.69
CA GLN A 50 12.53 17.94 -9.14
C GLN A 50 11.31 18.33 -8.29
N LEU A 51 11.44 18.33 -6.96
CA LEU A 51 10.37 18.75 -6.05
C LEU A 51 10.00 20.22 -6.24
N ALA A 52 10.96 21.13 -6.42
CA ALA A 52 10.70 22.54 -6.70
C ALA A 52 9.91 22.72 -8.00
N ARG A 53 10.29 21.98 -9.05
CA ARG A 53 9.55 21.98 -10.33
C ARG A 53 8.14 21.45 -10.16
N PHE A 54 7.94 20.36 -9.40
CA PHE A 54 6.61 19.84 -9.11
C PHE A 54 5.75 20.81 -8.31
N ALA A 55 6.31 21.49 -7.31
CA ALA A 55 5.61 22.49 -6.52
C ALA A 55 5.12 23.67 -7.37
N GLY A 56 5.81 23.99 -8.48
CA GLY A 56 5.38 25.00 -9.45
C GLY A 56 4.22 24.56 -10.38
N MET A 57 3.79 23.29 -10.33
CA MET A 57 2.73 22.76 -11.21
C MET A 57 1.31 22.98 -10.66
N TYR A 58 1.18 23.48 -9.43
CA TYR A 58 -0.10 23.68 -8.77
C TYR A 58 0.00 24.83 -7.75
N SER A 59 -1.11 25.52 -7.53
CA SER A 59 -1.21 26.69 -6.66
C SER A 59 -2.37 26.61 -5.67
N ASN A 60 -3.28 25.64 -5.86
CA ASN A 60 -4.49 25.47 -5.07
C ASN A 60 -4.90 23.99 -4.95
N ALA A 61 -5.84 23.70 -4.06
CA ALA A 61 -6.30 22.33 -3.80
C ALA A 61 -6.93 21.65 -5.01
N ALA A 62 -7.56 22.38 -5.94
CA ALA A 62 -8.16 21.77 -7.12
C ALA A 62 -7.09 21.28 -8.10
N GLU A 63 -6.05 22.07 -8.33
CA GLU A 63 -4.89 21.69 -9.15
C GLU A 63 -4.12 20.53 -8.53
N TRP A 64 -3.92 20.53 -7.20
CA TRP A 64 -3.31 19.40 -6.52
C TRP A 64 -4.15 18.12 -6.68
N ARG A 65 -5.48 18.18 -6.54
CA ARG A 65 -6.35 17.01 -6.77
C ARG A 65 -6.16 16.43 -8.17
N GLN A 66 -6.02 17.28 -9.20
CA GLN A 66 -5.71 16.80 -10.56
C GLN A 66 -4.32 16.17 -10.65
N ARG A 67 -3.32 16.74 -9.96
CA ARG A 67 -1.96 16.17 -9.89
C ARG A 67 -1.96 14.81 -9.19
N ALA A 68 -2.59 14.70 -8.02
CA ALA A 68 -2.75 13.46 -7.27
C ALA A 68 -3.47 12.38 -8.10
N GLN A 69 -4.51 12.76 -8.85
CA GLN A 69 -5.19 11.84 -9.76
C GLN A 69 -4.25 11.33 -10.87
N ARG A 70 -3.45 12.21 -11.50
CA ARG A 70 -2.44 11.77 -12.49
C ARG A 70 -1.41 10.83 -11.88
N ILE A 71 -0.98 11.09 -10.63
CA ILE A 71 -0.05 10.22 -9.90
C ILE A 71 -0.67 8.83 -9.67
N ARG A 72 -1.90 8.79 -9.16
CA ARG A 72 -2.65 7.54 -8.94
C ARG A 72 -2.78 6.71 -10.22
N GLU A 73 -3.19 7.35 -11.31
CA GLU A 73 -3.32 6.68 -12.60
C GLU A 73 -1.95 6.22 -13.14
N GLY A 74 -0.90 7.02 -12.94
CA GLY A 74 0.47 6.67 -13.29
C GLY A 74 0.95 5.41 -12.56
N ILE A 75 0.68 5.33 -11.25
CA ILE A 75 0.94 4.14 -10.44
C ILE A 75 0.18 2.94 -10.97
N LEU A 76 -1.15 3.06 -11.15
CA LEU A 76 -1.99 1.93 -11.58
C LEU A 76 -1.62 1.45 -12.99
N ARG A 77 -1.31 2.35 -13.93
CA ARG A 77 -0.81 1.96 -15.26
C ARG A 77 0.57 1.33 -15.17
N GLY A 78 1.50 1.93 -14.42
CA GLY A 78 2.87 1.46 -14.29
C GLY A 78 2.96 0.10 -13.59
N ALA A 79 2.06 -0.18 -12.66
CA ALA A 79 1.92 -1.47 -11.98
C ALA A 79 1.03 -2.47 -12.76
N GLU A 80 0.52 -2.11 -13.94
CA GLU A 80 -0.41 -2.93 -14.74
C GLU A 80 -1.69 -3.35 -13.98
N LEU A 81 -2.22 -2.44 -13.17
CA LEU A 81 -3.47 -2.53 -12.42
C LEU A 81 -4.55 -1.57 -12.95
N SER A 82 -4.42 -1.13 -14.21
CA SER A 82 -5.39 -0.27 -14.88
C SER A 82 -5.94 -0.94 -16.15
N PRO A 83 -7.24 -1.31 -16.20
CA PRO A 83 -8.21 -1.26 -15.11
C PRO A 83 -7.84 -2.21 -13.96
N LEU A 84 -8.43 -1.99 -12.77
CA LEU A 84 -8.22 -2.90 -11.65
C LEU A 84 -8.77 -4.30 -11.98
N PRO A 85 -8.09 -5.37 -11.54
CA PRO A 85 -8.60 -6.73 -11.62
C PRO A 85 -9.99 -6.87 -10.98
N LYS A 86 -10.76 -7.85 -11.47
CA LYS A 86 -12.05 -8.18 -10.84
C LYS A 86 -11.80 -8.76 -9.45
N LYS A 87 -12.45 -8.20 -8.43
CA LYS A 87 -12.34 -8.73 -7.06
C LYS A 87 -13.01 -10.11 -6.97
N CYS A 88 -12.26 -11.12 -6.55
CA CYS A 88 -12.77 -12.43 -6.19
C CYS A 88 -13.34 -12.46 -4.75
N PRO A 89 -14.17 -13.45 -4.39
CA PRO A 89 -14.52 -13.70 -3.00
C PRO A 89 -13.24 -13.89 -2.14
N LEU A 90 -13.21 -13.31 -0.94
CA LEU A 90 -12.04 -13.39 -0.07
C LEU A 90 -11.79 -14.81 0.48
N ASN A 91 -12.83 -15.62 0.65
CA ASN A 91 -12.74 -16.99 1.21
C ASN A 91 -11.80 -17.08 2.44
N PRO A 92 -12.03 -16.27 3.51
CA PRO A 92 -11.08 -16.16 4.60
C PRO A 92 -10.99 -17.46 5.41
N ILE A 93 -9.77 -17.86 5.72
CA ILE A 93 -9.40 -18.96 6.60
C ILE A 93 -8.86 -18.31 7.88
N VAL A 94 -9.59 -18.45 9.00
CA VAL A 94 -9.23 -17.86 10.29
C VAL A 94 -9.22 -18.95 11.35
N HIS A 95 -8.10 -19.11 12.06
CA HIS A 95 -7.94 -20.17 13.04
C HIS A 95 -6.88 -19.86 14.09
N SER A 96 -6.70 -20.82 15.02
CA SER A 96 -5.69 -20.79 16.07
C SER A 96 -5.78 -19.56 16.96
N LYS A 97 -6.98 -19.13 17.37
CA LYS A 97 -7.11 -17.96 18.27
C LYS A 97 -6.34 -18.18 19.57
N ARG A 98 -5.49 -17.20 19.92
CA ARG A 98 -4.67 -17.17 21.15
C ARG A 98 -4.93 -15.88 21.89
N GLU A 99 -5.22 -15.95 23.18
CA GLU A 99 -5.57 -14.78 23.99
C GLU A 99 -4.45 -14.42 24.97
N TYR A 100 -4.22 -13.12 25.13
CA TYR A 100 -3.21 -12.52 25.99
C TYR A 100 -3.79 -11.33 26.76
N ALA A 101 -2.97 -10.68 27.59
CA ALA A 101 -3.38 -9.51 28.36
C ALA A 101 -3.73 -8.33 27.42
N GLY A 102 -5.03 -8.11 27.21
CA GLY A 102 -5.56 -6.98 26.45
C GLY A 102 -5.67 -7.18 24.92
N TYR A 103 -5.19 -8.30 24.39
CA TYR A 103 -5.29 -8.61 22.95
C TYR A 103 -5.39 -10.12 22.68
N SER A 104 -5.88 -10.49 21.51
CA SER A 104 -5.78 -11.85 20.96
C SER A 104 -5.07 -11.82 19.61
N VAL A 105 -4.54 -12.97 19.17
CA VAL A 105 -3.94 -13.17 17.86
C VAL A 105 -4.60 -14.37 17.17
N GLU A 106 -4.94 -14.22 15.89
CA GLU A 106 -5.46 -15.26 15.01
C GLU A 106 -4.62 -15.33 13.74
N ASN A 107 -4.46 -16.53 13.18
CA ASN A 107 -3.80 -16.70 11.88
C ASN A 107 -4.87 -16.56 10.80
N VAL A 108 -4.58 -15.77 9.76
CA VAL A 108 -5.55 -15.42 8.73
C VAL A 108 -4.93 -15.61 7.35
N GLY A 109 -5.60 -16.38 6.50
CA GLY A 109 -5.35 -16.45 5.05
C GLY A 109 -6.60 -16.03 4.27
N PHE A 110 -6.47 -15.33 3.15
CA PHE A 110 -7.60 -15.04 2.25
C PHE A 110 -7.13 -14.86 0.80
N GLU A 111 -8.03 -15.04 -0.15
CA GLU A 111 -7.75 -14.93 -1.58
C GLU A 111 -7.73 -13.46 -2.05
N SER A 112 -6.56 -13.02 -2.54
CA SER A 112 -6.43 -11.76 -3.28
C SER A 112 -6.79 -11.95 -4.76
N LEU A 113 -6.38 -13.09 -5.33
CA LEU A 113 -6.81 -13.66 -6.60
C LEU A 113 -7.25 -15.11 -6.37
N PRO A 114 -8.03 -15.73 -7.28
CA PRO A 114 -8.39 -17.15 -7.13
C PRO A 114 -7.16 -18.03 -6.87
N GLY A 115 -7.13 -18.72 -5.72
CA GLY A 115 -6.00 -19.57 -5.33
C GLY A 115 -4.71 -18.85 -4.89
N VAL A 116 -4.66 -17.52 -4.87
CA VAL A 116 -3.52 -16.73 -4.38
C VAL A 116 -3.85 -16.16 -3.02
N PHE A 117 -3.12 -16.58 -1.98
CA PHE A 117 -3.46 -16.33 -0.59
C PHE A 117 -2.56 -15.27 0.04
N VAL A 118 -3.17 -14.17 0.49
CA VAL A 118 -2.55 -13.26 1.46
C VAL A 118 -2.64 -13.90 2.83
N THR A 119 -1.52 -13.98 3.52
CA THR A 119 -1.38 -14.62 4.84
C THR A 119 -0.89 -13.62 5.88
N GLY A 120 -1.33 -13.77 7.12
CA GLY A 120 -0.97 -12.83 8.17
C GLY A 120 -1.49 -13.21 9.55
N SER A 121 -1.23 -12.30 10.49
CA SER A 121 -1.72 -12.35 11.87
C SER A 121 -2.72 -11.22 12.09
N LEU A 122 -3.90 -11.55 12.61
CA LEU A 122 -4.90 -10.59 13.05
C LEU A 122 -4.82 -10.43 14.57
N TYR A 123 -4.41 -9.24 15.01
CA TYR A 123 -4.42 -8.86 16.42
C TYR A 123 -5.72 -8.11 16.72
N ARG A 124 -6.43 -8.54 17.76
CA ARG A 124 -7.74 -7.98 18.13
C ARG A 124 -7.74 -7.50 19.58
N PRO A 125 -8.38 -6.37 19.91
CA PRO A 125 -8.61 -5.96 21.30
C PRO A 125 -9.51 -6.97 22.02
N THR A 126 -9.17 -7.33 23.27
CA THR A 126 -10.06 -8.19 24.09
C THR A 126 -11.16 -7.41 24.81
N LYS A 127 -11.08 -6.07 24.80
CA LYS A 127 -12.08 -5.16 25.38
C LYS A 127 -12.83 -4.43 24.27
N GLY A 128 -14.10 -4.12 24.54
CA GLY A 128 -14.98 -3.38 23.63
C GLY A 128 -15.75 -4.29 22.66
N THR A 129 -16.81 -3.75 22.07
CA THR A 129 -17.70 -4.49 21.14
C THR A 129 -17.51 -4.09 19.68
N GLY A 130 -16.66 -3.11 19.39
CA GLY A 130 -16.51 -2.51 18.07
C GLY A 130 -17.68 -1.57 17.69
N PRO A 131 -17.72 -1.10 16.43
CA PRO A 131 -16.72 -1.37 15.39
C PRO A 131 -15.36 -0.73 15.73
N PHE A 132 -14.28 -1.49 15.57
CA PHE A 132 -12.93 -1.07 15.93
C PHE A 132 -12.28 -0.29 14.78
N PRO A 133 -11.47 0.74 15.06
CA PRO A 133 -10.53 1.24 14.06
C PRO A 133 -9.59 0.10 13.64
N ALA A 134 -9.11 0.12 12.41
CA ALA A 134 -8.23 -0.94 11.89
C ALA A 134 -6.89 -0.40 11.42
N ILE A 135 -5.83 -1.20 11.52
CA ILE A 135 -4.47 -0.83 11.13
C ILE A 135 -3.87 -1.95 10.30
N LEU A 136 -3.44 -1.62 9.08
CA LEU A 136 -2.61 -2.48 8.25
C LEU A 136 -1.14 -2.28 8.62
N CYS A 137 -0.42 -3.38 8.83
CA CYS A 137 0.99 -3.39 9.23
C CYS A 137 1.86 -4.17 8.23
N PRO A 138 2.06 -3.67 6.99
CA PRO A 138 3.02 -4.28 6.09
C PRO A 138 4.44 -4.22 6.68
N HIS A 139 5.28 -5.18 6.31
CA HIS A 139 6.69 -5.19 6.67
C HIS A 139 7.58 -4.82 5.48
N GLY A 140 8.85 -4.50 5.76
CA GLY A 140 9.92 -4.33 4.78
C GLY A 140 10.85 -5.55 4.77
N HIS A 141 12.04 -5.36 4.21
CA HIS A 141 12.97 -6.43 3.87
C HIS A 141 13.85 -6.89 5.06
N TRP A 142 13.22 -7.41 6.10
CA TRP A 142 13.93 -8.12 7.18
C TRP A 142 13.93 -9.61 6.85
N SER A 143 15.08 -10.12 6.39
CA SER A 143 15.23 -11.49 5.83
C SER A 143 16.08 -12.43 6.70
N SER A 144 16.68 -11.93 7.78
CA SER A 144 17.49 -12.74 8.70
C SER A 144 16.58 -13.67 9.50
N ALA A 145 17.04 -14.87 9.88
CA ALA A 145 16.18 -15.84 10.58
C ALA A 145 15.54 -15.28 11.87
N ASP A 146 16.30 -14.52 12.66
CA ASP A 146 15.85 -13.93 13.92
C ASP A 146 15.19 -12.55 13.75
N ASP A 147 15.18 -12.02 12.52
CA ASP A 147 14.59 -10.73 12.15
C ASP A 147 13.94 -10.90 10.78
N TYR A 148 12.83 -11.63 10.78
CA TYR A 148 12.16 -12.11 9.57
C TYR A 148 10.73 -11.58 9.44
N GLY A 149 10.47 -10.81 8.39
CA GLY A 149 9.14 -10.39 7.96
C GLY A 149 8.24 -9.88 9.10
N ARG A 150 6.99 -10.35 9.16
CA ARG A 150 6.04 -10.00 10.23
C ARG A 150 6.29 -10.72 11.56
N PHE A 151 7.20 -11.68 11.62
CA PHE A 151 7.40 -12.56 12.78
C PHE A 151 8.32 -11.95 13.84
N ARG A 152 9.10 -10.93 13.46
CA ARG A 152 10.08 -10.27 14.33
C ARG A 152 9.46 -9.66 15.62
N PRO A 153 10.21 -9.59 16.73
CA PRO A 153 9.69 -9.10 17.99
C PRO A 153 9.13 -7.67 17.96
N ASP A 154 9.75 -6.72 17.23
CA ASP A 154 9.23 -5.35 17.15
C ASP A 154 7.89 -5.25 16.43
N MET A 155 7.64 -6.11 15.44
CA MET A 155 6.36 -6.18 14.74
C MET A 155 5.27 -6.67 15.69
N GLN A 156 5.55 -7.74 16.45
CA GLN A 156 4.60 -8.29 17.42
C GLN A 156 4.30 -7.28 18.52
N LYS A 157 5.32 -6.61 19.08
CA LYS A 157 5.17 -5.51 20.04
C LYS A 157 4.28 -4.40 19.49
N ARG A 158 4.52 -3.97 18.25
CA ARG A 158 3.72 -2.93 17.59
C ARG A 158 2.26 -3.33 17.43
N CYS A 159 2.00 -4.50 16.88
CA CYS A 159 0.64 -4.93 16.57
C CYS A 159 -0.18 -5.23 17.83
N ALA A 160 0.43 -5.91 18.81
CA ALA A 160 -0.21 -6.16 20.09
C ALA A 160 -0.48 -4.87 20.87
N THR A 161 0.45 -3.92 20.88
CA THR A 161 0.26 -2.62 21.56
C THR A 161 -0.90 -1.85 20.93
N PHE A 162 -0.95 -1.74 19.60
CA PHE A 162 -2.10 -1.14 18.92
C PHE A 162 -3.42 -1.85 19.23
N ALA A 163 -3.43 -3.19 19.33
CA ALA A 163 -4.61 -3.95 19.72
C ALA A 163 -5.03 -3.67 21.17
N ARG A 164 -4.08 -3.60 22.11
CA ARG A 164 -4.33 -3.18 23.50
C ARG A 164 -4.88 -1.76 23.59
N MET A 165 -4.48 -0.87 22.68
CA MET A 165 -5.02 0.50 22.57
C MET A 165 -6.43 0.55 21.93
N GLY A 166 -6.95 -0.57 21.41
CA GLY A 166 -8.32 -0.68 20.89
C GLY A 166 -8.46 -0.77 19.37
N ALA A 167 -7.40 -1.10 18.62
CA ALA A 167 -7.48 -1.28 17.16
C ALA A 167 -7.46 -2.75 16.72
N MET A 168 -8.18 -3.07 15.65
CA MET A 168 -7.95 -4.31 14.90
C MET A 168 -6.68 -4.16 14.06
N VAL A 169 -5.70 -5.05 14.17
CA VAL A 169 -4.44 -4.91 13.44
C VAL A 169 -4.17 -6.14 12.58
N PHE A 170 -3.88 -5.92 11.31
CA PHE A 170 -3.52 -7.00 10.40
C PHE A 170 -2.09 -6.81 9.90
N ALA A 171 -1.18 -7.67 10.36
CA ALA A 171 0.19 -7.78 9.88
C ALA A 171 0.28 -8.94 8.89
N TYR A 172 0.60 -8.65 7.63
CA TYR A 172 0.56 -9.62 6.54
C TYR A 172 1.91 -9.78 5.86
N ASP A 173 2.09 -10.96 5.26
CA ASP A 173 3.30 -11.34 4.55
C ASP A 173 3.43 -10.53 3.24
N MET A 174 4.63 -10.06 2.97
CA MET A 174 5.03 -9.70 1.61
C MET A 174 5.06 -10.96 0.74
N VAL A 175 4.85 -10.80 -0.56
CA VAL A 175 5.01 -11.89 -1.54
C VAL A 175 6.41 -12.51 -1.38
N GLY A 176 6.48 -13.83 -1.26
CA GLY A 176 7.74 -14.55 -1.06
C GLY A 176 8.32 -14.48 0.37
N TYR A 177 7.52 -14.07 1.36
CA TYR A 177 7.84 -14.18 2.79
C TYR A 177 6.83 -15.06 3.53
N GLY A 178 7.25 -15.61 4.68
CA GLY A 178 6.35 -16.39 5.54
C GLY A 178 5.75 -17.59 4.82
N ASP A 179 4.43 -17.74 4.89
CA ASP A 179 3.69 -18.81 4.23
C ASP A 179 3.86 -18.85 2.70
N TRP A 180 4.24 -17.72 2.08
CA TRP A 180 4.59 -17.69 0.66
C TRP A 180 5.93 -18.38 0.40
N ALA A 181 6.94 -18.05 1.20
CA ALA A 181 8.27 -18.65 1.08
C ALA A 181 8.22 -20.16 1.36
N ASP A 182 7.47 -20.56 2.40
CA ASP A 182 7.31 -21.98 2.77
C ASP A 182 6.56 -22.76 1.68
N ALA A 183 5.68 -22.10 0.91
CA ALA A 183 5.05 -22.70 -0.26
C ALA A 183 5.99 -22.79 -1.47
N GLY A 184 7.08 -22.03 -1.51
CA GLY A 184 8.07 -22.02 -2.60
C GLY A 184 8.04 -20.75 -3.48
N TRP A 185 7.34 -19.70 -3.06
CA TRP A 185 7.37 -18.41 -3.77
C TRP A 185 8.68 -17.68 -3.51
N GLU A 186 9.24 -17.11 -4.56
CA GLU A 186 10.40 -16.22 -4.47
C GLU A 186 9.96 -14.76 -4.39
N HIS A 187 10.58 -13.98 -3.50
CA HIS A 187 10.27 -12.55 -3.38
C HIS A 187 10.62 -11.77 -4.65
N ARG A 188 11.68 -12.16 -5.37
CA ARG A 188 12.12 -11.53 -6.62
C ARG A 188 11.43 -12.16 -7.83
N CYS A 189 10.13 -12.41 -7.75
CA CYS A 189 9.35 -12.93 -8.87
C CYS A 189 8.93 -11.80 -9.84
N PRO A 190 8.59 -12.14 -11.10
CA PRO A 190 8.04 -11.17 -12.05
C PRO A 190 6.83 -10.43 -11.46
N GLN A 191 6.76 -9.11 -11.69
CA GLN A 191 5.63 -8.26 -11.30
C GLN A 191 5.28 -8.31 -9.79
N VAL A 192 6.24 -8.61 -8.90
CA VAL A 192 5.99 -8.65 -7.45
C VAL A 192 5.39 -7.35 -6.91
N LEU A 193 5.75 -6.18 -7.45
CA LEU A 193 5.16 -4.89 -7.08
C LEU A 193 3.65 -4.86 -7.34
N LYS A 194 3.22 -5.33 -8.52
CA LYS A 194 1.80 -5.45 -8.91
C LYS A 194 1.04 -6.32 -7.92
N LEU A 195 1.57 -7.51 -7.63
CA LEU A 195 0.95 -8.46 -6.72
C LEU A 195 0.87 -7.92 -5.30
N GLN A 196 1.96 -7.35 -4.78
CA GLN A 196 2.00 -6.79 -3.43
C GLN A 196 1.08 -5.58 -3.24
N LEU A 197 0.97 -4.71 -4.25
CA LEU A 197 0.02 -3.59 -4.22
C LEU A 197 -1.43 -4.11 -4.27
N TRP A 198 -1.70 -5.12 -5.10
CA TRP A 198 -3.00 -5.77 -5.15
C TRP A 198 -3.35 -6.45 -3.81
N ASP A 199 -2.44 -7.21 -3.22
CA ASP A 199 -2.60 -7.85 -1.91
C ASP A 199 -2.91 -6.82 -0.83
N SER A 200 -2.25 -5.66 -0.87
CA SER A 200 -2.53 -4.55 0.05
C SER A 200 -3.94 -3.98 -0.13
N ILE A 201 -4.42 -3.80 -1.38
CA ILE A 201 -5.81 -3.39 -1.67
C ILE A 201 -6.81 -4.44 -1.14
N ARG A 202 -6.48 -5.72 -1.32
CA ARG A 202 -7.31 -6.85 -0.88
C ARG A 202 -7.28 -7.03 0.64
N ALA A 203 -6.21 -6.64 1.33
CA ALA A 203 -6.16 -6.56 2.78
C ALA A 203 -7.12 -5.49 3.35
N VAL A 204 -7.29 -4.35 2.66
CA VAL A 204 -8.34 -3.38 3.01
C VAL A 204 -9.73 -3.99 2.80
N ASP A 205 -9.94 -4.73 1.71
CA ASP A 205 -11.20 -5.44 1.48
C ASP A 205 -11.51 -6.45 2.59
N TYR A 206 -10.50 -7.22 3.04
CA TYR A 206 -10.66 -8.14 4.15
C TYR A 206 -11.10 -7.42 5.43
N LEU A 207 -10.37 -6.39 5.86
CA LEU A 207 -10.73 -5.64 7.07
C LEU A 207 -12.12 -5.02 6.96
N THR A 208 -12.46 -4.39 5.83
CA THR A 208 -13.76 -3.73 5.63
C THR A 208 -14.93 -4.69 5.42
N SER A 209 -14.68 -5.96 5.11
CA SER A 209 -15.72 -6.98 5.06
C SER A 209 -16.21 -7.42 6.45
N ARG A 210 -15.45 -7.13 7.51
CA ARG A 210 -15.77 -7.57 8.85
C ARG A 210 -16.77 -6.62 9.53
N PRO A 211 -17.82 -7.13 10.20
CA PRO A 211 -18.81 -6.28 10.87
C PRO A 211 -18.27 -5.58 12.13
N ASP A 212 -17.13 -6.04 12.64
CA ASP A 212 -16.47 -5.51 13.83
C ASP A 212 -15.38 -4.47 13.53
N VAL A 213 -15.22 -4.05 12.27
CA VAL A 213 -14.28 -3.01 11.83
C VAL A 213 -15.05 -1.77 11.38
N ASP A 214 -14.56 -0.59 11.76
CA ASP A 214 -15.05 0.70 11.28
C ASP A 214 -14.35 1.05 9.95
N PRO A 215 -15.05 0.99 8.80
CA PRO A 215 -14.44 1.22 7.50
C PRO A 215 -13.99 2.67 7.29
N LYS A 216 -14.35 3.61 8.18
CA LYS A 216 -13.93 5.02 8.11
C LYS A 216 -12.65 5.30 8.91
N ARG A 217 -12.19 4.34 9.72
CA ARG A 217 -11.02 4.50 10.61
C ARG A 217 -9.97 3.43 10.32
N ILE A 218 -9.48 3.40 9.08
CA ILE A 218 -8.43 2.49 8.65
C ILE A 218 -7.11 3.27 8.57
N ALA A 219 -6.06 2.77 9.20
CA ALA A 219 -4.72 3.30 9.06
C ALA A 219 -3.78 2.28 8.44
N ILE A 220 -2.62 2.76 7.99
CA ILE A 220 -1.51 1.90 7.55
C ILE A 220 -0.18 2.41 8.10
N THR A 221 0.66 1.49 8.55
CA THR A 221 2.03 1.81 8.95
C THR A 221 3.01 0.66 8.70
N GLY A 222 4.16 0.99 8.12
CA GLY A 222 5.25 0.06 7.89
C GLY A 222 6.56 0.81 7.75
N ALA A 223 7.67 0.12 8.00
CA ALA A 223 9.02 0.67 7.83
C ALA A 223 9.71 0.11 6.59
N SER A 224 10.63 0.89 5.99
CA SER A 224 11.40 0.48 4.81
C SER A 224 10.47 0.10 3.64
N GLY A 225 10.63 -1.08 3.04
CA GLY A 225 9.68 -1.60 2.03
C GLY A 225 8.21 -1.66 2.49
N GLY A 226 7.95 -1.75 3.80
CA GLY A 226 6.60 -1.61 4.37
C GLY A 226 6.11 -0.16 4.37
N GLY A 227 7.03 0.81 4.46
CA GLY A 227 6.78 2.22 4.21
C GLY A 227 6.41 2.47 2.74
N THR A 228 7.08 1.79 1.80
CA THR A 228 6.74 1.82 0.37
C THR A 228 5.31 1.34 0.14
N GLN A 229 4.97 0.17 0.68
CA GLN A 229 3.60 -0.34 0.63
C GLN A 229 2.59 0.64 1.25
N SER A 230 2.96 1.30 2.35
CA SER A 230 2.08 2.26 3.04
C SER A 230 1.70 3.45 2.15
N PHE A 231 2.68 4.17 1.59
CA PHE A 231 2.36 5.34 0.76
C PHE A 231 1.80 4.95 -0.62
N MET A 232 2.18 3.79 -1.16
CA MET A 232 1.60 3.29 -2.42
C MET A 232 0.12 2.95 -2.27
N LEU A 233 -0.27 2.25 -1.20
CA LEU A 233 -1.66 1.92 -0.94
C LEU A 233 -2.48 3.19 -0.71
N VAL A 234 -1.98 4.13 0.08
CA VAL A 234 -2.67 5.40 0.37
C VAL A 234 -2.94 6.19 -0.90
N ALA A 235 -2.01 6.18 -1.87
CA ALA A 235 -2.18 6.89 -3.13
C ALA A 235 -3.31 6.29 -3.99
N VAL A 236 -3.52 4.97 -3.96
CA VAL A 236 -4.49 4.27 -4.83
C VAL A 236 -5.80 3.86 -4.15
N ASP A 237 -5.87 3.91 -2.81
CA ASP A 237 -7.04 3.51 -2.04
C ASP A 237 -7.46 4.63 -1.05
N ASP A 238 -8.60 5.25 -1.35
CA ASP A 238 -9.13 6.37 -0.56
C ASP A 238 -9.75 5.92 0.77
N ARG A 239 -9.88 4.61 1.04
CA ARG A 239 -10.39 4.09 2.31
C ARG A 239 -9.39 4.21 3.46
N ILE A 240 -8.10 4.36 3.16
CA ILE A 240 -7.09 4.60 4.20
C ILE A 240 -7.28 6.02 4.73
N ALA A 241 -7.63 6.15 6.01
CA ALA A 241 -7.90 7.41 6.68
C ALA A 241 -6.65 8.07 7.28
N VAL A 242 -5.63 7.28 7.67
CA VAL A 242 -4.40 7.77 8.32
C VAL A 242 -3.19 6.95 7.84
N SER A 243 -2.04 7.58 7.60
CA SER A 243 -0.83 6.86 7.16
C SER A 243 0.41 7.23 7.97
N ILE A 244 1.27 6.24 8.20
CA ILE A 244 2.57 6.43 8.87
C ILE A 244 3.65 5.63 8.13
N PRO A 245 4.18 6.14 7.00
CA PRO A 245 5.38 5.56 6.39
C PRO A 245 6.61 5.87 7.26
N VAL A 246 7.33 4.82 7.66
CA VAL A 246 8.49 4.91 8.56
C VAL A 246 9.76 4.59 7.78
N VAL A 247 10.80 5.42 7.94
CA VAL A 247 12.15 5.24 7.37
C VAL A 247 12.13 4.84 5.88
N MET A 248 11.30 5.51 5.08
CA MET A 248 11.18 5.20 3.65
C MET A 248 10.99 6.40 2.71
N VAL A 249 10.09 7.35 3.03
CA VAL A 249 9.75 8.45 2.11
C VAL A 249 11.00 9.27 1.79
N SER A 250 11.34 9.36 0.51
CA SER A 250 12.50 10.10 0.02
C SER A 250 12.27 10.57 -1.42
N ALA A 251 12.85 11.71 -1.78
CA ALA A 251 12.79 12.21 -3.15
C ALA A 251 13.90 11.64 -4.07
N HIS A 252 14.96 11.05 -3.53
CA HIS A 252 16.14 10.64 -4.30
C HIS A 252 16.34 9.11 -4.36
N PHE A 253 15.96 8.41 -3.30
CA PHE A 253 15.88 6.96 -3.21
C PHE A 253 14.45 6.45 -3.45
N PHE A 254 14.30 5.57 -4.43
CA PHE A 254 13.01 5.09 -4.96
C PHE A 254 12.62 3.68 -4.47
N GLY A 255 13.53 2.99 -3.76
CA GLY A 255 13.39 1.59 -3.38
C GLY A 255 14.46 0.72 -4.03
N GLY A 256 15.12 -0.13 -3.25
CA GLY A 256 16.21 -0.97 -3.74
C GLY A 256 15.72 -2.31 -4.28
N CYS A 257 14.50 -2.72 -3.91
CA CYS A 257 13.90 -3.98 -4.32
C CYS A 257 12.96 -3.81 -5.52
N VAL A 258 12.81 -4.88 -6.31
CA VAL A 258 11.86 -4.95 -7.43
C VAL A 258 10.40 -4.83 -6.98
N CYS A 259 10.08 -5.12 -5.70
CA CYS A 259 8.75 -4.91 -5.14
C CYS A 259 8.44 -3.44 -4.83
N GLU A 260 9.44 -2.56 -4.87
CA GLU A 260 9.33 -1.13 -4.57
C GLU A 260 9.40 -0.28 -5.84
N SER A 261 10.30 -0.65 -6.75
CA SER A 261 10.61 0.15 -7.94
C SER A 261 10.89 -0.69 -9.21
N GLY A 262 10.52 -1.97 -9.21
CA GLY A 262 10.75 -2.88 -10.35
C GLY A 262 9.80 -2.68 -11.52
N MET A 263 8.83 -1.76 -11.41
CA MET A 263 7.84 -1.44 -12.44
C MET A 263 7.81 0.08 -12.68
N PRO A 264 7.41 0.57 -13.87
CA PRO A 264 7.49 1.99 -14.25
C PRO A 264 6.37 2.85 -13.61
N ILE A 265 6.23 2.80 -12.29
CA ILE A 265 5.21 3.54 -11.52
C ILE A 265 5.57 5.02 -11.32
N HIS A 266 6.87 5.36 -11.42
CA HIS A 266 7.37 6.71 -11.19
C HIS A 266 7.47 7.53 -12.46
N LYS A 267 7.75 6.89 -13.60
CA LYS A 267 8.05 7.61 -14.84
C LYS A 267 7.60 6.89 -16.10
N SER A 268 7.00 7.65 -17.02
CA SER A 268 6.62 7.27 -18.38
C SER A 268 6.63 8.51 -19.28
N LYS A 269 6.25 8.37 -20.55
CA LYS A 269 6.13 9.52 -21.49
C LYS A 269 5.14 10.59 -21.04
N SER A 270 4.16 10.24 -20.21
CA SER A 270 3.07 11.13 -19.79
C SER A 270 2.97 11.32 -18.27
N HIS A 271 3.93 10.76 -17.52
CA HIS A 271 3.88 10.73 -16.06
C HIS A 271 5.30 10.79 -15.51
N GLU A 272 5.52 11.65 -14.53
CA GLU A 272 6.74 11.69 -13.72
C GLU A 272 6.32 12.02 -12.28
N THR A 273 6.89 11.34 -11.29
CA THR A 273 6.67 11.57 -9.85
C THR A 273 7.82 10.96 -9.04
N ASN A 274 7.77 11.10 -7.72
CA ASN A 274 8.69 10.45 -6.76
C ASN A 274 7.92 10.02 -5.50
N ASN A 275 8.58 9.31 -4.58
CA ASN A 275 7.92 8.75 -3.39
C ASN A 275 7.33 9.84 -2.46
N VAL A 276 7.81 11.08 -2.52
CA VAL A 276 7.27 12.21 -1.74
C VAL A 276 5.92 12.66 -2.30
N GLU A 277 5.81 12.86 -3.61
CA GLU A 277 4.54 13.19 -4.25
C GLU A 277 3.51 12.07 -4.12
N ILE A 278 3.95 10.81 -4.17
CA ILE A 278 3.09 9.65 -3.93
C ILE A 278 2.55 9.70 -2.49
N ALA A 279 3.40 9.94 -1.49
CA ALA A 279 2.95 10.14 -0.10
C ALA A 279 2.04 11.38 0.04
N ALA A 280 2.31 12.45 -0.70
CA ALA A 280 1.52 13.68 -0.71
C ALA A 280 0.08 13.46 -1.21
N ALA A 281 -0.19 12.41 -2.00
CA ALA A 281 -1.53 12.03 -2.45
C ALA A 281 -2.46 11.64 -1.27
N ALA A 282 -1.91 11.48 -0.06
CA ALA A 282 -2.68 11.39 1.17
C ALA A 282 -3.49 12.66 1.47
N ALA A 283 -3.00 13.85 1.09
CA ALA A 283 -3.57 15.13 1.50
C ALA A 283 -5.08 15.24 1.16
N PRO A 284 -5.94 15.67 2.11
CA PRO A 284 -5.64 16.19 3.45
C PRO A 284 -5.78 15.15 4.59
N ARG A 285 -5.69 13.85 4.30
CA ARG A 285 -5.78 12.79 5.32
C ARG A 285 -4.56 12.81 6.24
N PRO A 286 -4.69 12.60 7.56
CA PRO A 286 -3.55 12.68 8.47
C PRO A 286 -2.38 11.76 8.10
N MET A 287 -1.16 12.29 8.14
CA MET A 287 0.06 11.55 7.89
C MET A 287 1.18 11.91 8.86
N LEU A 288 1.86 10.90 9.40
CA LEU A 288 3.11 11.08 10.14
C LEU A 288 4.26 10.45 9.34
N ILE A 289 5.30 11.24 9.05
CA ILE A 289 6.55 10.68 8.50
C ILE A 289 7.54 10.48 9.63
N VAL A 290 8.06 9.27 9.74
CA VAL A 290 9.15 8.97 10.68
C VAL A 290 10.43 8.76 9.88
N SER A 291 11.49 9.49 10.22
CA SER A 291 12.79 9.45 9.55
C SER A 291 13.94 9.34 10.54
N ASP A 292 15.11 8.99 10.04
CA ASP A 292 16.36 8.92 10.82
C ASP A 292 17.55 9.53 10.06
N GLY A 293 18.68 9.69 10.75
CA GLY A 293 19.86 10.36 10.20
C GLY A 293 20.85 9.45 9.48
N LYS A 294 20.64 8.12 9.46
CA LYS A 294 21.61 7.15 8.92
C LYS A 294 21.13 6.46 7.65
N ASP A 295 19.96 6.83 7.13
CA ASP A 295 19.45 6.33 5.85
C ASP A 295 19.05 7.46 4.88
N TRP A 296 18.39 7.08 3.77
CA TRP A 296 17.93 8.00 2.73
C TRP A 296 16.86 9.00 3.22
N THR A 297 16.30 8.83 4.41
CA THR A 297 15.32 9.75 5.01
C THR A 297 15.94 10.89 5.81
N LYS A 298 17.29 10.97 5.88
CA LYS A 298 18.01 12.05 6.58
C LYS A 298 17.61 13.47 6.14
N ASN A 299 17.13 13.62 4.90
CA ASN A 299 16.76 14.91 4.33
C ASN A 299 15.32 15.33 4.65
N VAL A 300 14.51 14.46 5.28
CA VAL A 300 13.10 14.72 5.54
C VAL A 300 12.83 16.08 6.21
N PRO A 301 13.58 16.52 7.24
CA PRO A 301 13.34 17.81 7.88
C PRO A 301 13.44 19.00 6.91
N ASP A 302 14.35 18.93 5.94
CA ASP A 302 14.75 20.07 5.11
C ASP A 302 14.23 20.00 3.66
N VAL A 303 13.83 18.81 3.19
CA VAL A 303 13.44 18.56 1.79
C VAL A 303 12.03 17.97 1.70
N GLU A 304 11.82 16.75 2.17
CA GLU A 304 10.56 16.04 1.95
C GLU A 304 9.40 16.60 2.79
N TYR A 305 9.61 16.89 4.07
CA TYR A 305 8.55 17.44 4.94
C TYR A 305 8.08 18.83 4.51
N PRO A 306 8.96 19.80 4.19
CA PRO A 306 8.52 21.10 3.66
C PRO A 306 7.65 20.98 2.41
N TYR A 307 7.99 20.10 1.47
CA TYR A 307 7.17 19.85 0.29
C TYR A 307 5.77 19.34 0.67
N LEU A 308 5.71 18.34 1.55
CA LEU A 308 4.44 17.76 2.01
C LEU A 308 3.58 18.78 2.75
N ARG A 309 4.18 19.55 3.65
CA ARG A 309 3.48 20.60 4.38
C ARG A 309 2.89 21.65 3.43
N ASN A 310 3.62 22.02 2.38
CA ASN A 310 3.11 22.95 1.34
C ASN A 310 1.89 22.36 0.63
N VAL A 311 1.91 21.08 0.26
CA VAL A 311 0.74 20.39 -0.32
C VAL A 311 -0.45 20.42 0.63
N TYR A 312 -0.26 20.08 1.90
CA TYR A 312 -1.34 20.08 2.90
C TYR A 312 -1.88 21.50 3.18
N GLN A 313 -1.04 22.53 3.08
CA GLN A 313 -1.45 23.93 3.23
C GLN A 313 -2.47 24.35 2.16
N LEU A 314 -2.42 23.79 0.95
CA LEU A 314 -3.42 24.04 -0.11
C LEU A 314 -4.84 23.67 0.33
N PHE A 315 -4.96 22.73 1.28
CA PHE A 315 -6.23 22.26 1.85
C PHE A 315 -6.58 22.92 3.19
N GLY A 316 -5.76 23.86 3.68
CA GLY A 316 -5.88 24.39 5.04
C GLY A 316 -5.66 23.31 6.11
N ALA A 317 -4.86 22.28 5.80
CA ALA A 317 -4.67 21.09 6.63
C ALA A 317 -3.20 20.85 7.01
N ALA A 318 -2.37 21.90 7.03
CA ALA A 318 -0.94 21.78 7.33
C ALA A 318 -0.63 21.18 8.72
N ASP A 319 -1.61 21.19 9.63
CA ASP A 319 -1.58 20.57 10.96
C ASP A 319 -1.86 19.05 10.95
N LYS A 320 -2.26 18.49 9.82
CA LYS A 320 -2.51 17.04 9.64
C LYS A 320 -1.32 16.28 9.08
N VAL A 321 -0.24 16.96 8.70
CA VAL A 321 1.02 16.32 8.34
C VAL A 321 2.08 16.67 9.37
N GLU A 322 2.63 15.64 10.00
CA GLU A 322 3.65 15.75 11.04
C GLU A 322 4.89 14.94 10.63
N TYR A 323 6.04 15.24 11.23
CA TYR A 323 7.22 14.39 11.11
C TYR A 323 7.91 14.19 12.46
N VAL A 324 8.56 13.03 12.61
CA VAL A 324 9.50 12.74 13.69
C VAL A 324 10.82 12.34 13.06
N HIS A 325 11.86 13.13 13.29
CA HIS A 325 13.21 12.87 12.81
C HIS A 325 14.11 12.43 13.97
N LEU A 326 14.82 11.32 13.78
CA LEU A 326 15.68 10.70 14.78
C LEU A 326 17.14 10.72 14.29
N PRO A 327 17.85 11.86 14.43
CA PRO A 327 19.10 12.12 13.72
C PRO A 327 20.25 11.17 14.09
N ASN A 328 20.23 10.58 15.28
CA ASN A 328 21.28 9.69 15.77
C ASN A 328 20.94 8.20 15.60
N GLU A 329 19.71 7.89 15.19
CA GLU A 329 19.24 6.52 14.99
C GLU A 329 19.46 6.06 13.55
N GLY A 330 19.18 4.78 13.29
CA GLY A 330 19.28 4.21 11.94
C GLY A 330 18.03 3.46 11.51
N HIS A 331 18.21 2.72 10.41
CA HIS A 331 17.17 2.11 9.62
C HIS A 331 16.52 0.90 10.32
N ASP A 332 15.45 1.17 11.07
CA ASP A 332 14.68 0.17 11.82
C ASP A 332 13.24 0.66 12.09
N TYR A 333 12.41 -0.20 12.70
CA TYR A 333 11.15 0.21 13.35
C TYR A 333 11.26 0.04 14.88
N GLY A 334 12.32 0.61 15.45
CA GLY A 334 12.65 0.60 16.87
C GLY A 334 11.66 1.35 17.78
N ARG A 335 11.89 1.30 19.09
CA ARG A 335 10.94 1.77 20.11
C ARG A 335 10.57 3.24 19.96
N SER A 336 11.53 4.12 19.69
CA SER A 336 11.31 5.56 19.45
C SER A 336 10.34 5.79 18.27
N LYS A 337 10.56 5.10 17.14
CA LYS A 337 9.66 5.12 15.98
C LYS A 337 8.26 4.60 16.32
N ARG A 338 8.17 3.47 17.05
CA ARG A 338 6.89 2.89 17.48
C ARG A 338 6.12 3.81 18.42
N VAL A 339 6.78 4.43 19.39
CA VAL A 339 6.17 5.40 20.31
C VAL A 339 5.57 6.60 19.57
N ALA A 340 6.27 7.11 18.54
CA ALA A 340 5.72 8.15 17.68
C ALA A 340 4.43 7.68 16.97
N ALA A 341 4.45 6.48 16.40
CA ALA A 341 3.30 5.91 15.72
C ALA A 341 2.10 5.66 16.66
N TYR A 342 2.33 5.16 17.88
CA TYR A 342 1.29 4.97 18.89
C TYR A 342 0.59 6.29 19.23
N LYS A 343 1.36 7.34 19.51
CA LYS A 343 0.80 8.65 19.87
C LYS A 343 -0.02 9.24 18.71
N PHE A 344 0.48 9.13 17.48
CA PHE A 344 -0.21 9.66 16.31
C PHE A 344 -1.51 8.91 16.00
N LEU A 345 -1.51 7.57 16.03
CA LEU A 345 -2.74 6.80 15.81
C LEU A 345 -3.72 6.93 16.97
N ALA A 346 -3.27 7.10 18.21
CA ALA A 346 -4.15 7.41 19.32
C ALA A 346 -4.96 8.69 19.06
N LYS A 347 -4.29 9.76 18.64
CA LYS A 347 -4.92 11.04 18.27
C LYS A 347 -5.90 10.87 17.11
N HIS A 348 -5.51 10.20 16.03
CA HIS A 348 -6.27 10.21 14.78
C HIS A 348 -7.29 9.08 14.61
N LEU A 349 -7.18 7.98 15.36
CA LEU A 349 -8.16 6.88 15.37
C LEU A 349 -8.98 6.82 16.67
N GLY A 350 -8.65 7.64 17.67
CA GLY A 350 -9.28 7.61 18.99
C GLY A 350 -8.89 6.38 19.81
N LEU A 351 -7.62 5.95 19.73
CA LEU A 351 -7.11 4.83 20.51
C LEU A 351 -6.74 5.27 21.93
N SER A 352 -6.78 4.33 22.87
CA SER A 352 -6.51 4.57 24.28
C SER A 352 -5.02 4.37 24.61
N LEU A 353 -4.26 5.46 24.75
CA LEU A 353 -2.90 5.38 25.30
C LEU A 353 -2.91 4.94 26.77
N ALA A 354 -3.96 5.28 27.52
CA ALA A 354 -4.08 4.92 28.94
C ALA A 354 -4.07 3.41 29.17
N ASP A 355 -4.56 2.62 28.21
CA ASP A 355 -4.58 1.14 28.29
C ASP A 355 -3.19 0.48 28.11
N VAL A 356 -2.18 1.26 27.71
CA VAL A 356 -0.83 0.76 27.44
C VAL A 356 0.26 1.58 28.14
N ILE A 357 -0.10 2.44 29.10
CA ILE A 357 0.86 3.16 29.94
C ILE A 357 1.17 2.32 31.19
N ASP A 358 2.46 2.13 31.48
CA ASP A 358 2.94 1.49 32.72
C ASP A 358 2.91 2.43 33.93
N GLY A 359 3.25 1.90 35.11
CA GLY A 359 3.34 2.68 36.35
C GLY A 359 4.37 3.81 36.34
N ASN A 360 5.27 3.85 35.35
CA ASN A 360 6.28 4.89 35.16
C ASN A 360 5.85 5.94 34.11
N GLY A 361 4.63 5.85 33.57
CA GLY A 361 4.14 6.77 32.55
C GLY A 361 4.67 6.47 31.13
N SER A 362 5.32 5.32 30.92
CA SER A 362 5.87 4.91 29.62
C SER A 362 4.96 3.91 28.92
N ILE A 363 5.07 3.80 27.58
CA ILE A 363 4.31 2.78 26.84
C ILE A 363 4.90 1.39 27.13
N ASP A 364 4.05 0.51 27.65
CA ASP A 364 4.33 -0.87 28.02
C ASP A 364 4.25 -1.81 26.82
N GLU A 365 5.41 -2.09 26.24
CA GLU A 365 5.57 -3.17 25.26
C GLU A 365 6.13 -4.45 25.88
N ASP A 366 6.57 -4.41 27.14
CA ASP A 366 7.30 -5.52 27.75
C ASP A 366 6.36 -6.60 28.27
N SER A 367 5.09 -6.29 28.49
CA SER A 367 4.03 -7.28 28.71
C SER A 367 3.52 -7.96 27.43
N VAL A 368 3.99 -7.56 26.25
CA VAL A 368 3.62 -8.24 24.99
C VAL A 368 4.32 -9.60 24.92
N VAL A 369 3.55 -10.66 24.70
CA VAL A 369 4.09 -11.99 24.44
C VAL A 369 4.59 -12.06 23.00
N ILE A 370 5.85 -12.44 22.85
CA ILE A 370 6.48 -12.70 21.54
C ILE A 370 6.29 -14.19 21.22
N GLU A 371 5.53 -14.48 20.17
CA GLU A 371 5.30 -15.84 19.70
C GLU A 371 6.40 -16.29 18.73
N ASP A 372 6.72 -17.59 18.77
CA ASP A 372 7.55 -18.22 17.75
C ASP A 372 6.90 -18.13 16.36
N LYS A 373 7.73 -18.01 15.32
CA LYS A 373 7.29 -17.99 13.91
C LYS A 373 6.28 -19.10 13.60
N SER A 374 6.51 -20.32 14.10
CA SER A 374 5.67 -21.49 13.83
C SER A 374 4.21 -21.32 14.31
N LYS A 375 3.96 -20.51 15.34
CA LYS A 375 2.59 -20.22 15.82
C LYS A 375 1.86 -19.20 14.94
N LEU A 376 2.60 -18.41 14.18
CA LEU A 376 2.08 -17.32 13.36
C LEU A 376 1.91 -17.71 11.88
N LEU A 377 2.42 -18.87 11.46
CA LEU A 377 2.15 -19.42 10.13
C LEU A 377 0.68 -19.80 9.98
N VAL A 378 0.08 -19.45 8.85
CA VAL A 378 -1.31 -19.82 8.54
C VAL A 378 -1.38 -21.29 8.13
N PHE A 379 -0.45 -21.70 7.29
CA PHE A 379 -0.43 -23.05 6.73
C PHE A 379 0.64 -23.93 7.37
N GLY A 380 0.30 -25.19 7.57
CA GLY A 380 1.18 -26.20 8.16
C GLY A 380 0.50 -27.57 8.22
N PRO A 381 1.08 -28.54 8.95
CA PRO A 381 0.53 -29.91 8.99
C PRO A 381 -0.92 -30.00 9.50
N VAL A 382 -1.31 -29.11 10.42
CA VAL A 382 -2.67 -29.08 11.00
C VAL A 382 -3.65 -28.29 10.12
N HIS A 383 -3.16 -27.24 9.47
CA HIS A 383 -3.94 -26.37 8.60
C HIS A 383 -3.28 -26.35 7.21
N PRO A 384 -3.48 -27.40 6.38
CA PRO A 384 -2.80 -27.49 5.11
C PRO A 384 -3.21 -26.35 4.18
N ARG A 385 -2.30 -25.95 3.28
CA ARG A 385 -2.60 -24.97 2.23
C ARG A 385 -3.76 -25.51 1.36
N PRO A 386 -4.74 -24.68 0.97
CA PRO A 386 -5.88 -25.14 0.18
C PRO A 386 -5.48 -25.79 -1.14
N ALA A 387 -6.21 -26.83 -1.55
CA ALA A 387 -5.91 -27.59 -2.76
C ALA A 387 -6.04 -26.78 -4.06
N ASN A 388 -6.80 -25.67 -4.02
CA ASN A 388 -6.95 -24.73 -5.13
C ASN A 388 -5.85 -23.65 -5.15
N ALA A 389 -4.86 -23.73 -4.26
CA ALA A 389 -3.77 -22.75 -4.25
C ALA A 389 -2.93 -22.83 -5.52
N VAL A 390 -2.60 -21.66 -6.08
CA VAL A 390 -1.76 -21.54 -7.26
C VAL A 390 -0.35 -22.07 -6.97
N ASP A 391 0.21 -22.81 -7.93
CA ASP A 391 1.60 -23.24 -7.90
C ASP A 391 2.52 -22.00 -7.89
N PRO A 392 3.41 -21.85 -6.89
CA PRO A 392 4.39 -20.76 -6.83
C PRO A 392 5.28 -20.60 -8.05
N LYS A 393 5.45 -21.67 -8.83
CA LYS A 393 6.22 -21.67 -10.07
C LYS A 393 5.41 -21.23 -11.29
N SER A 394 4.13 -20.95 -11.12
CA SER A 394 3.28 -20.48 -12.22
C SER A 394 3.79 -19.15 -12.76
N THR A 395 3.97 -19.07 -14.07
CA THR A 395 4.37 -17.83 -14.76
C THR A 395 3.19 -16.90 -15.00
N GLU A 396 1.96 -17.39 -14.88
CA GLU A 396 0.73 -16.63 -15.05
C GLU A 396 -0.16 -16.76 -13.81
N LEU A 397 -0.63 -15.61 -13.32
CA LEU A 397 -1.59 -15.53 -12.21
C LEU A 397 -3.00 -15.25 -12.74
N PRO A 398 -4.06 -15.68 -12.03
CA PRO A 398 -5.44 -15.51 -12.46
C PRO A 398 -5.94 -14.08 -12.21
N TRP A 399 -5.43 -13.14 -12.99
CA TRP A 399 -5.77 -11.71 -12.92
C TRP A 399 -7.16 -11.35 -13.49
N ASN A 400 -7.82 -12.29 -14.20
CA ASN A 400 -9.06 -12.06 -14.96
C ASN A 400 -10.34 -12.45 -14.21
#